data_AF-E1ZNN3-F1
#
_entry.id   AF-E1ZNN3-F1
#
_cell.length_a   1.000
_cell.length_b   1.000
_cell.length_c   1.000
_cell.angle_alpha   90.00
_cell.angle_beta   90.00
_cell.angle_gamma   90.00
#
_symmetry.space_group_name_H-M   'P 1'
#
loop_
_entity.id
_entity.type
_entity.pdbx_description
1 polymer ?
#
loop_
_entity_poly.entity_id
_entity_poly.type
_entity_poly.pdbx_seq_one_letter_code
_entity_poly.pdbx_strand_id
1 'polypeptide(L)'
;MGTSDKKQVMAVFVGIEAGLFVPLCCLALYILLNLVNRTRLRTFNVFVLASKEIKLRIEDENDGSDDGDADDTWLRQAQAQHQQGEEAGSDKKGVLGYKFNSGTRRKLVTDLMAAQRLHFLSARLVYSSMKLAEALLYGNEDLGLSGSILVGNEHESLWFGQGCLRRDKTTCYAEGEGYFEETSYGLNRLINAFLDSAVSLARDNFVAQNLDAPTWQFMWTVGQEGGDLDDALLQNTKDFTQDGKKRMLTVSVFQILAILALLFISVFFWWYQLRPYMRFAKSESRRIAELLSQLPAEMAVEELVAEASSLDHDKEDKQAAKIRKQQEAVAWKEAQAAPGKEGGGLSIVVSSRHSKEGEAALIPAGAAGGHDKMGKYKAYHERMHRKHDTTNLDDTDDPTLWQNRSPRKVSFGPNTFNSPAI
;
A
#
# COMPACT_ATOMS: atom_id res chain seq x y z
N MET A 1 38.56 -0.11 8.20
CA MET A 1 37.22 -0.21 8.81
C MET A 1 37.22 -1.30 9.87
N GLY A 2 37.08 -0.92 11.13
CA GLY A 2 37.07 -1.86 12.26
C GLY A 2 35.83 -2.74 12.24
N THR A 3 35.95 -3.98 12.71
CA THR A 3 34.85 -4.95 12.83
C THR A 3 33.67 -4.49 13.72
N SER A 4 33.79 -3.32 14.36
CA SER A 4 32.77 -2.73 15.23
C SER A 4 31.56 -2.20 14.44
N ASP A 5 31.77 -1.50 13.32
CA ASP A 5 30.67 -0.88 12.56
C ASP A 5 29.75 -1.91 11.90
N LYS A 6 30.33 -3.04 11.43
CA LYS A 6 29.56 -4.15 10.86
C LYS A 6 28.55 -4.75 11.86
N LYS A 7 28.88 -4.76 13.16
CA LYS A 7 28.00 -5.31 14.20
C LYS A 7 26.84 -4.36 14.51
N GLN A 8 27.06 -3.05 14.50
CA GLN A 8 26.01 -2.06 14.73
C GLN A 8 24.98 -2.04 13.59
N VAL A 9 25.43 -2.07 12.33
CA VAL A 9 24.52 -2.11 11.17
C VAL A 9 23.70 -3.41 11.16
N MET A 10 24.30 -4.56 11.49
CA MET A 10 23.54 -5.81 11.64
C MET A 10 22.51 -5.74 12.77
N ALA A 11 22.86 -5.17 13.92
CA ALA A 11 21.95 -5.09 15.07
C ALA A 11 20.71 -4.22 14.78
N VAL A 12 20.90 -3.09 14.09
CA VAL A 12 19.79 -2.21 13.69
C VAL A 12 18.90 -2.90 12.65
N PHE A 13 19.49 -3.59 11.67
CA PHE A 13 18.73 -4.31 10.65
C PHE A 13 17.89 -5.46 11.25
N VAL A 14 18.48 -6.25 12.14
CA VAL A 14 17.77 -7.32 12.88
C VAL A 14 16.66 -6.73 13.77
N GLY A 15 16.90 -5.59 14.41
CA GLY A 15 15.89 -4.89 15.21
C GLY A 15 14.69 -4.40 14.38
N ILE A 16 14.94 -3.90 13.17
CA ILE A 16 13.90 -3.40 12.26
C ILE A 16 13.11 -4.56 11.65
N GLU A 17 13.77 -5.63 11.20
CA GLU A 17 13.06 -6.81 10.70
C GLU A 17 12.24 -7.48 11.81
N ALA A 18 12.80 -7.65 13.02
CA ALA A 18 12.02 -8.15 14.16
C ALA A 18 10.83 -7.21 14.49
N GLY A 19 11.05 -5.89 14.41
CA GLY A 19 10.02 -4.87 14.67
C GLY A 19 8.88 -4.85 13.64
N LEU A 20 9.10 -5.30 12.41
CA LEU A 20 8.09 -5.41 11.36
C LEU A 20 7.44 -6.79 11.34
N PHE A 21 8.23 -7.84 11.59
CA PHE A 21 7.78 -9.22 11.51
C PHE A 21 6.89 -9.63 12.68
N VAL A 22 7.22 -9.18 13.90
CA VAL A 22 6.41 -9.43 15.10
C VAL A 22 4.98 -8.88 14.95
N PRO A 23 4.74 -7.60 14.60
CA PRO A 23 3.38 -7.10 14.44
C PRO A 23 2.65 -7.72 13.26
N LEU A 24 3.33 -8.09 12.17
CA LEU A 24 2.70 -8.77 11.03
C LEU A 24 2.27 -10.21 11.42
N CYS A 25 3.10 -10.91 12.19
CA CYS A 25 2.77 -12.21 12.75
C CYS A 25 1.65 -12.11 13.80
N CYS A 26 1.66 -11.08 14.66
CA CYS A 26 0.57 -10.79 15.60
C CYS A 26 -0.74 -10.44 14.87
N LEU A 27 -0.68 -9.72 13.75
CA LEU A 27 -1.83 -9.38 12.94
C LEU A 27 -2.41 -10.63 12.25
N ALA A 28 -1.56 -11.52 11.75
CA ALA A 28 -1.98 -12.81 11.20
C ALA A 28 -2.65 -13.69 12.27
N LEU A 29 -2.05 -13.79 13.47
CA LEU A 29 -2.64 -14.50 14.60
C LEU A 29 -3.96 -13.85 15.05
N TYR A 30 -4.03 -12.52 15.07
CA TYR A 30 -5.25 -11.78 15.41
C TYR A 30 -6.37 -12.06 14.39
N ILE A 31 -6.07 -12.06 13.08
CA ILE A 31 -7.05 -12.40 12.04
C ILE A 31 -7.52 -13.84 12.21
N LEU A 32 -6.62 -14.79 12.47
CA LEU A 32 -6.97 -16.18 12.72
C LEU A 32 -7.87 -16.33 13.96
N LEU A 33 -7.52 -15.67 15.07
CA LEU A 33 -8.33 -15.63 16.29
C LEU A 33 -9.71 -15.01 16.04
N ASN A 34 -9.79 -13.95 15.23
CA ASN A 34 -11.06 -13.31 14.90
C ASN A 34 -11.92 -14.19 13.99
N LEU A 35 -11.31 -14.88 13.02
CA LEU A 35 -12.01 -15.85 12.17
C LEU A 35 -12.55 -17.03 13.01
N VAL A 36 -11.76 -17.54 13.95
CA VAL A 36 -12.17 -18.60 14.89
C VAL A 36 -13.28 -18.13 15.83
N ASN A 37 -13.16 -16.92 16.40
CA ASN A 37 -14.21 -16.36 17.26
C ASN A 37 -15.49 -16.07 16.48
N ARG A 38 -15.39 -15.60 15.23
CA ARG A 38 -16.54 -15.35 14.37
C ARG A 38 -17.24 -16.64 13.97
N THR A 39 -16.48 -17.71 13.68
CA THR A 39 -17.07 -19.04 13.44
C THR A 39 -17.71 -19.59 14.72
N ARG A 40 -17.06 -19.47 15.89
CA ARG A 40 -17.64 -19.85 17.18
C ARG A 40 -18.93 -19.12 17.50
N LEU A 41 -18.98 -17.80 17.33
CA LEU A 41 -20.18 -16.99 17.59
C LEU A 41 -21.33 -17.36 16.64
N ARG A 42 -21.04 -17.66 15.37
CA ARG A 42 -22.05 -18.16 14.43
C ARG A 42 -22.61 -19.51 14.88
N THR A 43 -21.74 -20.46 15.26
CA THR A 43 -22.20 -21.76 15.77
C THR A 43 -22.94 -21.66 17.10
N PHE A 44 -22.54 -20.75 17.99
CA PHE A 44 -23.21 -20.54 19.28
C PHE A 44 -24.57 -19.84 19.13
N ASN A 45 -24.69 -18.85 18.23
CA ASN A 45 -25.97 -18.17 17.99
C ASN A 45 -27.02 -19.12 17.41
N VAL A 46 -26.63 -20.00 16.48
CA VAL A 46 -27.52 -21.04 15.95
C VAL A 46 -28.03 -21.94 17.09
N PHE A 47 -27.13 -22.35 18.00
CA PHE A 47 -27.49 -23.18 19.15
C PHE A 47 -28.40 -22.49 20.18
N VAL A 48 -28.13 -21.22 20.50
CA VAL A 48 -28.90 -20.46 21.50
C VAL A 48 -30.27 -20.06 20.97
N LEU A 49 -30.40 -19.77 19.66
CA LEU A 49 -31.70 -19.50 19.06
C LEU A 49 -32.57 -20.76 19.03
N ALA A 50 -32.01 -21.90 18.63
CA ALA A 50 -32.71 -23.19 18.66
C ALA A 50 -33.19 -23.56 20.08
N SER A 51 -32.39 -23.30 21.12
CA SER A 51 -32.78 -23.61 22.51
C SER A 51 -33.91 -22.72 23.05
N LYS A 52 -34.11 -21.52 22.51
CA LYS A 52 -35.08 -20.56 23.05
C LYS A 52 -36.49 -20.79 22.50
N GLU A 53 -36.60 -21.22 21.24
CA GLU A 53 -37.90 -21.59 20.64
C GLU A 53 -38.46 -22.88 21.23
N ILE A 54 -37.60 -23.86 21.54
CA ILE A 54 -38.03 -25.10 22.20
C ILE A 54 -38.65 -24.83 23.58
N LYS A 55 -38.14 -23.83 24.31
CA LYS A 55 -38.68 -23.50 25.64
C LYS A 55 -40.04 -22.80 25.57
N LEU A 56 -40.28 -21.96 24.56
CA LEU A 56 -41.57 -21.30 24.39
C LEU A 56 -42.67 -22.28 23.97
N ARG A 57 -42.34 -23.28 23.14
CA ARG A 57 -43.34 -24.25 22.67
C ARG A 57 -43.78 -25.27 23.72
N ILE A 58 -42.88 -25.63 24.65
CA ILE A 58 -43.21 -26.56 25.76
C ILE A 58 -44.08 -25.87 26.83
N GLU A 59 -43.99 -24.54 26.97
CA GLU A 59 -44.86 -23.79 27.88
C GLU A 59 -46.29 -23.65 27.32
N ASP A 60 -46.49 -23.68 26.00
CA ASP A 60 -47.82 -23.64 25.38
C ASP A 60 -48.56 -24.99 25.35
N GLU A 61 -47.86 -26.13 25.46
CA GLU A 61 -48.48 -27.47 25.45
C GLU A 61 -48.85 -28.03 26.83
N ASN A 62 -48.46 -27.37 27.92
CA ASN A 62 -48.70 -27.86 29.28
C ASN A 62 -49.94 -27.26 29.96
N ASP A 63 -50.73 -26.47 29.24
CA ASP A 63 -52.04 -26.01 29.71
C ASP A 63 -53.12 -27.02 29.30
N GLY A 64 -53.03 -28.20 29.92
CA GLY A 64 -54.11 -29.18 29.92
C GLY A 64 -55.25 -28.72 30.84
N SER A 65 -56.33 -28.23 30.23
CA SER A 65 -57.69 -28.28 30.79
C SER A 65 -58.68 -28.27 29.61
N ASP A 66 -59.20 -29.43 29.22
CA ASP A 66 -60.47 -30.02 29.67
C ASP A 66 -61.69 -29.40 28.94
N ASP A 67 -62.23 -30.24 28.04
CA ASP A 67 -63.58 -30.25 27.46
C ASP A 67 -64.17 -29.04 26.72
N GLY A 68 -64.47 -29.27 25.43
CA GLY A 68 -65.76 -28.86 24.83
C GLY A 68 -65.72 -27.82 23.70
N ASP A 69 -65.96 -28.28 22.48
CA ASP A 69 -66.66 -27.59 21.38
C ASP A 69 -66.47 -26.05 21.25
N ALA A 70 -65.27 -25.60 20.86
CA ALA A 70 -64.99 -24.17 20.63
C ALA A 70 -64.22 -23.86 19.34
N ASP A 71 -64.37 -24.67 18.29
CA ASP A 71 -63.53 -24.58 17.08
C ASP A 71 -63.95 -23.50 16.05
N ASP A 72 -64.99 -22.69 16.33
CA ASP A 72 -65.49 -21.67 15.39
C ASP A 72 -65.41 -20.21 15.89
N THR A 73 -65.00 -19.98 17.14
CA THR A 73 -64.99 -18.63 17.74
C THR A 73 -63.69 -17.86 17.50
N TRP A 74 -62.55 -18.54 17.46
CA TRP A 74 -61.25 -17.84 17.30
C TRP A 74 -61.03 -17.30 15.88
N LEU A 75 -61.43 -18.05 14.83
CA LEU A 75 -61.36 -17.57 13.45
C LEU A 75 -62.28 -16.36 13.19
N ARG A 76 -63.47 -16.34 13.81
CA ARG A 76 -64.40 -15.20 13.71
C ARG A 76 -63.92 -13.97 14.49
N GLN A 77 -63.22 -14.16 15.62
CA GLN A 77 -62.65 -13.06 16.40
C GLN A 77 -61.40 -12.46 15.73
N ALA A 78 -60.59 -13.27 15.03
CA ALA A 78 -59.48 -12.80 14.22
C ALA A 78 -59.92 -12.02 12.97
N GLN A 79 -61.01 -12.44 12.32
CA GLN A 79 -61.57 -11.70 11.17
C GLN A 79 -62.31 -10.40 11.59
N ALA A 80 -62.95 -10.37 12.78
CA ALA A 80 -63.60 -9.16 13.29
C ALA A 80 -62.59 -8.05 13.68
N GLN A 81 -61.38 -8.41 14.13
CA GLN A 81 -60.34 -7.42 14.45
C GLN A 81 -59.66 -6.81 13.21
N HIS A 82 -59.61 -7.55 12.09
CA HIS A 82 -59.06 -7.01 10.84
C HIS A 82 -59.99 -6.00 10.15
N GLN A 83 -61.31 -6.13 10.31
CA GLN A 83 -62.28 -5.21 9.70
C GLN A 83 -62.55 -3.95 10.52
N GLN A 84 -62.33 -3.97 11.85
CA GLN A 84 -62.46 -2.75 12.69
C GLN A 84 -61.22 -1.83 12.62
N GLY A 85 -60.14 -2.23 11.95
CA GLY A 85 -58.91 -1.44 11.82
C GLY A 85 -58.86 -0.50 10.60
N GLU A 86 -59.77 -0.62 9.64
CA GLU A 86 -59.69 0.14 8.37
C GLU A 86 -60.54 1.42 8.32
N GLU A 87 -61.49 1.63 9.25
CA GLU A 87 -62.36 2.83 9.22
C GLU A 87 -62.09 3.85 10.33
N ALA A 88 -61.15 3.60 11.23
CA ALA A 88 -60.76 4.56 12.26
C ALA A 88 -59.53 5.39 11.84
N GLY A 89 -59.79 6.47 11.11
CA GLY A 89 -59.15 7.76 11.37
C GLY A 89 -57.63 7.86 11.25
N SER A 90 -57.21 8.46 10.14
CA SER A 90 -56.16 9.48 10.06
C SER A 90 -55.83 10.13 11.41
N ASP A 91 -54.52 10.32 11.67
CA ASP A 91 -53.94 11.11 12.77
C ASP A 91 -53.59 10.43 14.08
N LYS A 92 -52.99 9.23 14.08
CA LYS A 92 -51.93 8.92 15.05
C LYS A 92 -50.79 8.13 14.41
N LYS A 93 -49.66 8.81 14.16
CA LYS A 93 -48.35 8.18 13.90
C LYS A 93 -47.94 7.36 15.13
N GLY A 94 -48.47 6.15 15.24
CA GLY A 94 -47.98 5.11 16.12
C GLY A 94 -46.64 4.63 15.62
N VAL A 95 -45.57 5.30 16.04
CA VAL A 95 -44.21 4.83 15.88
C VAL A 95 -44.12 3.49 16.61
N LEU A 96 -44.21 2.39 15.87
CA LEU A 96 -43.81 1.05 16.32
C LEU A 96 -42.32 1.14 16.66
N GLY A 97 -42.06 1.53 17.90
CA GLY A 97 -40.75 1.67 18.49
C GLY A 97 -40.15 0.29 18.68
N TYR A 98 -39.61 -0.28 17.60
CA TYR A 98 -38.59 -1.30 17.71
C TYR A 98 -37.46 -0.71 18.55
N LYS A 99 -37.46 -1.02 19.85
CA LYS A 99 -36.35 -0.77 20.77
C LYS A 99 -35.17 -1.60 20.27
N PHE A 100 -34.49 -1.07 19.25
CA PHE A 100 -33.23 -1.60 18.78
C PHE A 100 -32.28 -1.59 19.97
N ASN A 101 -31.89 -2.79 20.40
CA ASN A 101 -31.00 -2.97 21.53
C ASN A 101 -29.71 -2.17 21.28
N SER A 102 -29.55 -1.06 21.99
CA SER A 102 -28.48 -0.07 21.76
C SER A 102 -27.07 -0.64 21.95
N GLY A 103 -26.95 -1.83 22.56
CA GLY A 103 -25.70 -2.56 22.70
C GLY A 103 -25.10 -3.02 21.37
N THR A 104 -25.92 -3.41 20.39
CA THR A 104 -25.42 -3.96 19.12
C THR A 104 -24.84 -2.88 18.20
N ARG A 105 -25.38 -1.65 18.24
CA ARG A 105 -24.80 -0.50 17.51
C ARG A 105 -23.44 -0.10 18.05
N ARG A 106 -23.21 -0.20 19.38
CA ARG A 106 -21.91 0.14 19.96
C ARG A 106 -20.80 -0.83 19.52
N LYS A 107 -21.11 -2.12 19.35
CA LYS A 107 -20.15 -3.10 18.80
C LYS A 107 -19.78 -2.81 17.34
N LEU A 108 -20.75 -2.48 16.49
CA LEU A 108 -20.45 -2.23 15.07
C LEU A 108 -19.58 -0.98 14.86
N VAL A 109 -19.79 0.08 15.66
CA VAL A 109 -19.00 1.31 15.58
C VAL A 109 -17.58 1.10 16.12
N THR A 110 -17.41 0.26 17.14
CA THR A 110 -16.07 -0.06 17.67
C THR A 110 -15.26 -0.91 16.71
N ASP A 111 -15.89 -1.86 16.01
CA ASP A 111 -15.22 -2.68 14.97
C ASP A 111 -14.82 -1.83 13.75
N LEU A 112 -15.65 -0.88 13.32
CA LEU A 112 -15.34 0.02 12.21
C LEU A 112 -14.17 0.96 12.54
N MET A 113 -14.14 1.53 13.75
CA MET A 113 -13.04 2.35 14.24
C MET A 113 -11.73 1.55 14.34
N ALA A 114 -11.80 0.27 14.75
CA ALA A 114 -10.64 -0.61 14.80
C ALA A 114 -10.08 -0.89 13.40
N ALA A 115 -10.95 -1.17 12.42
CA ALA A 115 -10.54 -1.35 11.02
C ALA A 115 -9.89 -0.08 10.44
N GLN A 116 -10.46 1.09 10.71
CA GLN A 116 -9.92 2.35 10.21
C GLN A 116 -8.56 2.71 10.83
N ARG A 117 -8.36 2.42 12.13
CA ARG A 117 -7.05 2.53 12.78
C ARG A 117 -6.01 1.58 12.17
N LEU A 118 -6.43 0.36 11.82
CA LEU A 118 -5.55 -0.63 11.18
C LEU A 118 -5.06 -0.12 9.81
N HIS A 119 -5.95 0.44 8.99
CA HIS A 119 -5.58 1.04 7.70
C HIS A 119 -4.60 2.20 7.84
N PHE A 120 -4.80 3.07 8.84
CA PHE A 120 -3.89 4.19 9.10
C PHE A 120 -2.51 3.71 9.54
N LEU A 121 -2.45 2.67 10.38
CA LEU A 121 -1.19 2.05 10.80
C LEU A 121 -0.47 1.40 9.61
N SER A 122 -1.18 0.69 8.73
CA SER A 122 -0.55 0.10 7.54
C SER A 122 0.01 1.16 6.58
N ALA A 123 -0.70 2.27 6.37
CA ALA A 123 -0.24 3.35 5.51
C ALA A 123 1.02 4.04 6.09
N ARG A 124 1.04 4.27 7.41
CA ARG A 124 2.20 4.83 8.10
C ARG A 124 3.41 3.90 8.05
N LEU A 125 3.20 2.60 8.13
CA LEU A 125 4.23 1.58 7.99
C LEU A 125 4.86 1.59 6.60
N VAL A 126 4.05 1.62 5.54
CA VAL A 126 4.54 1.72 4.15
C VAL A 126 5.30 3.03 3.91
N TYR A 127 4.81 4.15 4.43
CA TYR A 127 5.53 5.42 4.30
C TYR A 127 6.88 5.39 5.05
N SER A 128 6.91 4.82 6.26
CA SER A 128 8.16 4.68 7.00
C SER A 128 9.17 3.75 6.30
N SER A 129 8.71 2.69 5.63
CA SER A 129 9.60 1.78 4.92
C SER A 129 10.19 2.43 3.66
N MET A 130 9.43 3.28 2.95
CA MET A 130 9.97 4.06 1.83
C MET A 130 11.02 5.07 2.29
N LYS A 131 10.76 5.85 3.36
CA LYS A 131 11.75 6.77 3.92
C LYS A 131 13.01 6.06 4.41
N LEU A 132 12.84 4.88 5.02
CA LEU A 132 13.97 4.08 5.47
C LEU A 132 14.76 3.53 4.28
N ALA A 133 14.11 3.11 3.20
CA ALA A 133 14.79 2.65 2.00
C ALA A 133 15.62 3.77 1.34
N GLU A 134 15.08 4.98 1.28
CA GLU A 134 15.79 6.15 0.75
C GLU A 134 16.96 6.55 1.65
N ALA A 135 16.75 6.58 2.97
CA ALA A 135 17.80 6.81 3.97
C ALA A 135 18.89 5.73 3.94
N LEU A 136 18.51 4.48 3.69
CA LEU A 136 19.48 3.40 3.50
C LEU A 136 20.25 3.59 2.20
N LEU A 137 19.64 4.12 1.13
CA LEU A 137 20.31 4.27 -0.17
C LEU A 137 21.29 5.46 -0.18
N TYR A 138 20.81 6.65 0.18
CA TYR A 138 21.55 7.90 0.08
C TYR A 138 22.16 8.36 1.41
N GLY A 139 21.67 7.82 2.52
CA GLY A 139 22.07 8.24 3.86
C GLY A 139 21.04 9.19 4.45
N ASN A 140 21.00 9.23 5.77
CA ASN A 140 20.22 10.20 6.50
C ASN A 140 20.88 10.45 7.87
N GLU A 141 21.35 11.68 8.08
CA GLU A 141 22.00 12.09 9.33
C GLU A 141 21.06 11.99 10.53
N ASP A 142 19.76 12.31 10.35
CA ASP A 142 18.76 12.22 11.42
C ASP A 142 18.57 10.79 11.93
N LEU A 143 18.85 9.80 11.06
CA LEU A 143 18.76 8.38 11.39
C LEU A 143 20.12 7.75 11.72
N GLY A 144 21.21 8.52 11.67
CA GLY A 144 22.57 8.01 11.84
C GLY A 144 22.97 6.98 10.79
N LEU A 145 22.32 6.96 9.64
CA LEU A 145 22.58 6.02 8.55
C LEU A 145 23.52 6.68 7.55
N SER A 146 24.77 6.22 7.50
CA SER A 146 25.63 6.51 6.35
C SER A 146 25.05 5.78 5.15
N GLY A 147 24.71 6.53 4.12
CA GLY A 147 24.05 6.01 2.93
C GLY A 147 24.79 4.84 2.35
N SER A 148 24.04 3.90 1.81
CA SER A 148 24.55 2.71 1.16
C SER A 148 25.63 3.07 0.13
N ILE A 149 25.41 4.15 -0.62
CA ILE A 149 26.35 4.71 -1.61
C ILE A 149 27.68 5.17 -0.99
N LEU A 150 27.68 5.57 0.28
CA LEU A 150 28.86 6.04 1.00
C LEU A 150 29.55 4.93 1.81
N VAL A 151 28.88 3.79 2.01
CA VAL A 151 29.43 2.66 2.75
C VAL A 151 30.34 1.85 1.85
N GLY A 152 31.61 2.26 1.78
CA GLY A 152 32.63 1.60 0.96
C GLY A 152 33.59 2.65 0.44
N ASN A 153 34.77 2.73 1.03
CA ASN A 153 35.78 3.74 0.69
C ASN A 153 36.21 3.69 -0.80
N GLU A 154 35.85 2.63 -1.53
CA GLU A 154 36.15 2.47 -2.95
C GLU A 154 35.44 3.51 -3.81
N HIS A 155 34.14 3.77 -3.59
CA HIS A 155 33.42 4.82 -4.35
C HIS A 155 33.93 6.21 -3.97
N GLU A 156 34.18 6.45 -2.69
CA GLU A 156 34.77 7.71 -2.24
C GLU A 156 36.14 7.96 -2.91
N SER A 157 36.97 6.92 -3.03
CA SER A 157 38.26 7.03 -3.71
C SER A 157 38.15 7.30 -5.21
N LEU A 158 37.11 6.79 -5.87
CA LEU A 158 36.87 7.09 -7.29
C LEU A 158 36.36 8.52 -7.48
N TRP A 159 35.45 8.98 -6.63
CA TRP A 159 34.80 10.29 -6.76
C TRP A 159 35.68 11.45 -6.27
N PHE A 160 36.41 11.26 -5.17
CA PHE A 160 37.15 12.30 -4.45
C PHE A 160 38.61 11.94 -4.18
N GLY A 161 39.03 10.71 -4.49
CA GLY A 161 40.40 10.28 -4.27
C GLY A 161 41.38 10.88 -5.27
N GLN A 162 42.64 10.56 -5.05
CA GLN A 162 43.73 10.92 -5.95
C GLN A 162 44.17 9.68 -6.72
N GLY A 163 44.54 9.88 -7.97
CA GLY A 163 45.03 8.84 -8.86
C GLY A 163 44.39 8.93 -10.23
N CYS A 164 44.98 8.20 -11.16
CA CYS A 164 44.48 8.14 -12.52
C CYS A 164 43.16 7.37 -12.61
N LEU A 165 42.22 7.93 -13.37
CA LEU A 165 40.89 7.39 -13.58
C LEU A 165 40.79 6.42 -14.77
N ARG A 166 41.84 6.30 -15.59
CA ARG A 166 41.91 5.33 -16.69
C ARG A 166 42.03 3.90 -16.18
N ARG A 167 41.47 2.96 -16.94
CA ARG A 167 41.65 1.53 -16.67
C ARG A 167 43.10 1.10 -16.87
N ASP A 168 43.77 1.65 -17.89
CA ASP A 168 45.19 1.44 -18.13
C ASP A 168 46.03 2.56 -17.50
N LYS A 169 46.62 2.24 -16.34
CA LYS A 169 47.44 3.15 -15.55
C LYS A 169 48.70 3.64 -16.27
N THR A 170 49.11 2.98 -17.36
CA THR A 170 50.31 3.38 -18.11
C THR A 170 50.07 4.57 -19.03
N THR A 171 48.80 4.83 -19.36
CA THR A 171 48.41 5.92 -20.27
C THR A 171 48.01 7.20 -19.55
N CYS A 172 48.20 7.25 -18.25
CA CYS A 172 47.83 8.39 -17.43
C CYS A 172 48.72 9.59 -17.70
N TYR A 173 48.14 10.78 -17.63
CA TYR A 173 48.91 12.01 -17.72
C TYR A 173 49.94 12.08 -16.61
N ALA A 174 51.14 12.56 -16.94
CA ALA A 174 52.20 12.78 -15.97
C ALA A 174 52.01 14.14 -15.25
N GLU A 175 52.63 14.28 -14.07
CA GLU A 175 52.67 15.57 -13.37
C GLU A 175 53.29 16.65 -14.28
N GLY A 176 52.55 17.74 -14.50
CA GLY A 176 52.95 18.85 -15.37
C GLY A 176 52.37 18.81 -16.79
N GLU A 177 51.71 17.73 -17.19
CA GLU A 177 50.90 17.71 -18.42
C GLU A 177 49.58 18.48 -18.22
N GLY A 178 49.08 19.09 -19.30
CA GLY A 178 48.03 20.11 -19.23
C GLY A 178 46.68 19.66 -18.65
N TYR A 179 46.40 18.35 -18.60
CA TYR A 179 45.14 17.78 -18.10
C TYR A 179 45.30 16.93 -16.83
N PHE A 180 46.50 16.92 -16.25
CA PHE A 180 46.80 16.11 -15.08
C PHE A 180 45.93 16.46 -13.87
N GLU A 181 45.71 17.76 -13.63
CA GLU A 181 44.96 18.22 -12.47
C GLU A 181 43.47 17.90 -12.53
N GLU A 182 42.89 17.86 -13.70
CA GLU A 182 41.48 17.57 -13.92
C GLU A 182 41.24 16.06 -13.83
N THR A 183 42.17 15.25 -14.33
CA THR A 183 42.04 13.79 -14.46
C THR A 183 42.53 13.01 -13.23
N SER A 184 43.38 13.60 -12.37
CA SER A 184 44.02 12.87 -11.26
C SER A 184 43.37 13.07 -9.89
N TYR A 185 42.34 13.91 -9.78
CA TYR A 185 41.73 14.30 -8.49
C TYR A 185 40.25 13.91 -8.39
N GLY A 186 39.96 12.68 -8.83
CA GLY A 186 38.65 12.05 -8.68
C GLY A 186 37.64 12.46 -9.74
N LEU A 187 36.67 11.58 -9.94
CA LEU A 187 35.63 11.69 -10.96
C LEU A 187 34.77 12.95 -10.79
N ASN A 188 34.55 13.42 -9.56
CA ASN A 188 33.79 14.64 -9.32
C ASN A 188 34.46 15.86 -9.96
N ARG A 189 35.79 16.01 -9.79
CA ARG A 189 36.52 17.14 -10.38
C ARG A 189 36.50 17.05 -11.90
N LEU A 190 36.71 15.84 -12.43
CA LEU A 190 36.70 15.58 -13.88
C LEU A 190 35.36 15.94 -14.53
N ILE A 191 34.24 15.49 -13.95
CA ILE A 191 32.89 15.79 -14.47
C ILE A 191 32.62 17.28 -14.44
N ASN A 192 32.94 17.97 -13.34
CA ASN A 192 32.70 19.41 -13.23
C ASN A 192 33.55 20.19 -14.25
N ALA A 193 34.84 19.85 -14.39
CA ALA A 193 35.71 20.47 -15.40
C ALA A 193 35.21 20.22 -16.84
N PHE A 194 34.69 19.02 -17.12
CA PHE A 194 34.09 18.69 -18.41
C PHE A 194 32.82 19.49 -18.68
N LEU A 195 31.92 19.60 -17.70
CA LEU A 195 30.70 20.39 -17.82
C LEU A 195 30.99 21.88 -17.96
N ASP A 196 31.94 22.42 -17.19
CA ASP A 196 32.36 23.82 -17.28
C ASP A 196 32.94 24.13 -18.68
N SER A 197 33.76 23.22 -19.22
CA SER A 197 34.30 23.34 -20.58
C SER A 197 33.20 23.29 -21.64
N ALA A 198 32.21 22.40 -21.49
CA ALA A 198 31.08 22.30 -22.39
C ALA A 198 30.19 23.56 -22.36
N VAL A 199 29.94 24.10 -21.17
CA VAL A 199 29.17 25.35 -21.00
C VAL A 199 29.95 26.55 -21.56
N SER A 200 31.27 26.61 -21.34
CA SER A 200 32.12 27.65 -21.92
C SER A 200 32.06 27.62 -23.44
N LEU A 201 32.25 26.44 -24.05
CA LEU A 201 32.21 26.27 -25.50
C LEU A 201 30.84 26.64 -26.07
N ALA A 202 29.75 26.30 -25.37
CA ALA A 202 28.39 26.64 -25.78
C ALA A 202 28.10 28.16 -25.72
N ARG A 203 28.82 28.90 -24.87
CA ARG A 203 28.70 30.37 -24.74
C ARG A 203 29.65 31.13 -25.67
N ASP A 204 30.71 30.48 -26.13
CA ASP A 204 31.68 31.09 -27.03
C ASP A 204 31.07 31.41 -28.41
N ASN A 205 31.54 32.50 -29.01
CA ASN A 205 31.15 32.88 -30.36
C ASN A 205 31.55 31.78 -31.36
N PHE A 206 30.73 31.56 -32.41
CA PHE A 206 31.03 30.56 -33.46
C PHE A 206 32.42 30.69 -34.09
N VAL A 207 33.01 31.89 -34.13
CA VAL A 207 34.37 32.12 -34.65
C VAL A 207 35.46 31.63 -33.68
N ALA A 208 35.17 31.60 -32.37
CA ALA A 208 36.07 31.09 -31.34
C ALA A 208 35.96 29.57 -31.14
N GLN A 209 34.90 28.94 -31.67
CA GLN A 209 34.70 27.48 -31.68
C GLN A 209 35.57 26.79 -32.76
N ASN A 210 36.89 27.00 -32.70
CA ASN A 210 37.83 26.26 -33.55
C ASN A 210 38.16 24.90 -32.91
N LEU A 211 38.50 23.90 -33.73
CA LEU A 211 39.02 22.61 -33.28
C LEU A 211 40.34 22.78 -32.50
N ASP A 212 41.10 23.85 -32.73
CA ASP A 212 42.32 24.16 -31.97
C ASP A 212 42.05 24.87 -30.64
N ALA A 213 40.79 25.17 -30.30
CA ALA A 213 40.46 25.82 -29.04
C ALA A 213 40.78 24.88 -27.86
N PRO A 214 41.44 25.36 -26.80
CA PRO A 214 41.87 24.51 -25.69
C PRO A 214 40.70 23.86 -24.94
N THR A 215 39.54 24.53 -24.89
CA THR A 215 38.29 23.99 -24.33
C THR A 215 37.76 22.79 -25.12
N TRP A 216 37.77 22.88 -26.46
CA TRP A 216 37.42 21.77 -27.33
C TRP A 216 38.42 20.61 -27.21
N GLN A 217 39.73 20.92 -27.24
CA GLN A 217 40.79 19.93 -27.11
C GLN A 217 40.70 19.17 -25.79
N PHE A 218 40.40 19.85 -24.68
CA PHE A 218 40.14 19.20 -23.41
C PHE A 218 38.95 18.24 -23.49
N MET A 219 37.79 18.70 -23.97
CA MET A 219 36.60 17.86 -24.09
C MET A 219 36.84 16.63 -24.97
N TRP A 220 37.51 16.81 -26.10
CA TRP A 220 37.81 15.73 -27.03
C TRP A 220 38.78 14.72 -26.42
N THR A 221 39.89 15.20 -25.86
CA THR A 221 40.96 14.36 -25.33
C THR A 221 40.52 13.64 -24.06
N VAL A 222 39.81 14.29 -23.14
CA VAL A 222 39.36 13.67 -21.88
C VAL A 222 38.09 12.84 -22.07
N GLY A 223 37.19 13.27 -22.95
CA GLY A 223 35.91 12.64 -23.17
C GLY A 223 35.96 11.43 -24.10
N GLN A 224 36.67 11.52 -25.23
CA GLN A 224 36.58 10.54 -26.30
C GLN A 224 37.90 9.81 -26.59
N GLU A 225 39.01 10.53 -26.77
CA GLU A 225 40.27 9.92 -27.21
C GLU A 225 41.08 9.29 -26.06
N GLY A 226 41.22 10.03 -24.97
CA GLY A 226 41.91 9.58 -23.75
C GLY A 226 41.05 8.66 -22.89
N GLY A 227 39.73 8.71 -23.07
CA GLY A 227 38.80 7.81 -22.38
C GLY A 227 38.75 7.98 -20.85
N ASP A 228 39.40 8.99 -20.27
CA ASP A 228 39.45 9.21 -18.82
C ASP A 228 38.04 9.28 -18.22
N LEU A 229 37.16 10.07 -18.83
CA LEU A 229 35.80 10.24 -18.35
C LEU A 229 34.95 8.98 -18.57
N ASP A 230 35.08 8.35 -19.74
CA ASP A 230 34.32 7.13 -20.07
C ASP A 230 34.73 5.96 -19.15
N ASP A 231 36.03 5.70 -19.00
CA ASP A 231 36.54 4.65 -18.12
C ASP A 231 36.12 4.86 -16.67
N ALA A 232 36.18 6.10 -16.17
CA ALA A 232 35.77 6.43 -14.82
C ALA A 232 34.27 6.23 -14.59
N LEU A 233 33.43 6.65 -15.54
CA LEU A 233 31.97 6.45 -15.48
C LEU A 233 31.60 4.96 -15.59
N LEU A 234 32.31 4.21 -16.43
CA LEU A 234 32.11 2.78 -16.62
C LEU A 234 32.57 2.01 -15.37
N GLN A 235 33.68 2.41 -14.75
CA GLN A 235 34.12 1.91 -13.46
C GLN A 235 33.10 2.22 -12.37
N ASN A 236 32.63 3.46 -12.25
CA ASN A 236 31.61 3.85 -11.27
C ASN A 236 30.33 3.01 -11.42
N THR A 237 29.88 2.78 -12.66
CA THR A 237 28.70 1.95 -12.93
C THR A 237 28.95 0.48 -12.57
N LYS A 238 30.13 -0.05 -12.89
CA LYS A 238 30.52 -1.41 -12.53
C LYS A 238 30.57 -1.60 -11.02
N ASP A 239 31.19 -0.67 -10.30
CA ASP A 239 31.33 -0.73 -8.84
C ASP A 239 29.95 -0.60 -8.18
N PHE A 240 29.12 0.33 -8.63
CA PHE A 240 27.74 0.49 -8.17
C PHE A 240 26.89 -0.78 -8.39
N THR A 241 26.98 -1.40 -9.57
CA THR A 241 26.23 -2.63 -9.86
C THR A 241 26.75 -3.83 -9.06
N GLN A 242 28.05 -3.92 -8.82
CA GLN A 242 28.63 -4.98 -7.98
C GLN A 242 28.20 -4.83 -6.52
N ASP A 243 28.25 -3.63 -5.97
CA ASP A 243 27.85 -3.39 -4.59
C ASP A 243 26.34 -3.46 -4.39
N GLY A 244 25.57 -2.99 -5.37
CA GLY A 244 24.13 -3.23 -5.45
C GLY A 244 23.79 -4.72 -5.43
N LYS A 245 24.48 -5.54 -6.23
CA LYS A 245 24.30 -7.00 -6.27
C LYS A 245 24.63 -7.67 -4.93
N LYS A 246 25.78 -7.33 -4.31
CA LYS A 246 26.18 -7.91 -3.01
C LYS A 246 25.13 -7.63 -1.92
N ARG A 247 24.56 -6.43 -1.90
CA ARG A 247 23.55 -6.03 -0.90
C ARG A 247 22.19 -6.62 -1.19
N MET A 248 21.77 -6.61 -2.46
CA MET A 248 20.51 -7.26 -2.87
C MET A 248 20.52 -8.75 -2.54
N LEU A 249 21.67 -9.42 -2.71
CA LEU A 249 21.85 -10.82 -2.30
C LEU A 249 21.70 -10.97 -0.78
N THR A 250 22.29 -10.08 0.00
CA THR A 250 22.19 -10.11 1.47
C THR A 250 20.73 -9.95 1.93
N VAL A 251 20.00 -8.98 1.37
CA VAL A 251 18.57 -8.79 1.66
C VAL A 251 17.74 -9.99 1.23
N SER A 252 18.04 -10.57 0.06
CA SER A 252 17.35 -11.78 -0.42
C SER A 252 17.54 -12.97 0.52
N VAL A 253 18.74 -13.15 1.08
CA VAL A 253 19.01 -14.20 2.08
C VAL A 253 18.16 -14.00 3.34
N PHE A 254 18.09 -12.78 3.88
CA PHE A 254 17.23 -12.49 5.03
C PHE A 254 15.75 -12.76 4.74
N GLN A 255 15.26 -12.34 3.57
CA GLN A 255 13.88 -12.59 3.16
C GLN A 255 13.57 -14.10 3.05
N ILE A 256 14.49 -14.89 2.50
CA ILE A 256 14.35 -16.35 2.45
C ILE A 256 14.29 -16.95 3.86
N LEU A 257 15.19 -16.54 4.76
CA LEU A 257 15.20 -16.99 6.16
C LEU A 257 13.91 -16.61 6.89
N ALA A 258 13.39 -15.40 6.66
CA ALA A 258 12.13 -14.93 7.23
C ALA A 258 10.93 -15.75 6.75
N ILE A 259 10.88 -16.09 5.45
CA ILE A 259 9.83 -16.98 4.90
C ILE A 259 9.92 -18.37 5.52
N LEU A 260 11.12 -18.93 5.66
CA LEU A 260 11.32 -20.23 6.31
C LEU A 260 10.88 -20.21 7.77
N ALA A 261 11.20 -19.15 8.52
CA ALA A 261 10.73 -18.97 9.89
C ALA A 261 9.19 -18.90 9.97
N LEU A 262 8.55 -18.17 9.06
CA LEU A 262 7.09 -18.08 9.00
C LEU A 262 6.44 -19.44 8.71
N LEU A 263 7.03 -20.21 7.81
CA LEU A 263 6.58 -21.57 7.49
C LEU A 263 6.70 -22.47 8.72
N PHE A 264 7.82 -22.43 9.43
CA PHE A 264 8.02 -23.18 10.67
C PHE A 264 6.98 -22.83 11.73
N ILE A 265 6.72 -21.54 11.97
CA ILE A 265 5.70 -21.08 12.91
C ILE A 265 4.30 -21.57 12.49
N SER A 266 3.99 -21.53 11.19
CA SER A 266 2.70 -21.97 10.65
C SER A 266 2.49 -23.48 10.84
N VAL A 267 3.51 -24.28 10.56
CA VAL A 267 3.48 -25.74 10.78
C VAL A 267 3.36 -26.07 12.27
N PHE A 268 4.11 -25.36 13.11
CA PHE A 268 4.03 -25.51 14.57
C PHE A 268 2.62 -25.19 15.08
N PHE A 269 2.04 -24.06 14.65
CA PHE A 269 0.69 -23.66 15.00
C PHE A 269 -0.36 -24.69 14.55
N TRP A 270 -0.26 -25.17 13.31
CA TRP A 270 -1.14 -26.20 12.78
C TRP A 270 -1.09 -27.48 13.64
N TRP A 271 0.13 -27.91 13.99
CA TRP A 271 0.31 -29.17 14.69
C TRP A 271 -0.09 -29.10 16.17
N TYR A 272 0.23 -28.00 16.85
CA TYR A 272 0.02 -27.84 18.29
C TYR A 272 -1.33 -27.21 18.66
N GLN A 273 -1.89 -26.29 17.87
CA GLN A 273 -3.15 -25.63 18.21
C GLN A 273 -4.32 -26.18 17.40
N LEU A 274 -4.15 -26.24 16.06
CA LEU A 274 -5.28 -26.56 15.18
C LEU A 274 -5.67 -28.04 15.25
N ARG A 275 -4.69 -28.94 15.31
CA ARG A 275 -4.92 -30.38 15.39
C ARG A 275 -5.69 -30.82 16.65
N PRO A 276 -5.31 -30.43 17.88
CA PRO A 276 -6.10 -30.80 19.05
C PRO A 276 -7.48 -30.13 19.05
N TYR A 277 -7.58 -28.89 18.57
CA TYR A 277 -8.87 -28.21 18.44
C TYR A 277 -9.82 -28.96 17.49
N MET A 278 -9.33 -29.40 16.34
CA MET A 278 -10.10 -30.21 15.38
C MET A 278 -10.52 -31.56 15.98
N ARG A 279 -9.68 -32.18 16.81
CA ARG A 279 -10.05 -33.41 17.53
C ARG A 279 -11.17 -33.15 18.53
N PHE A 280 -11.07 -32.06 19.30
CA PHE A 280 -12.08 -31.66 20.27
C PHE A 280 -13.41 -31.29 19.61
N ALA A 281 -13.36 -30.51 18.53
CA ALA A 281 -14.55 -30.15 17.75
C ALA A 281 -15.23 -31.38 17.12
N LYS A 282 -14.46 -32.39 16.69
CA LYS A 282 -15.02 -33.67 16.23
C LYS A 282 -15.72 -34.45 17.35
N SER A 283 -15.20 -34.44 18.58
CA SER A 283 -15.88 -35.09 19.71
C SER A 283 -17.14 -34.33 20.14
N GLU A 284 -17.10 -33.00 20.18
CA GLU A 284 -18.29 -32.22 20.50
C GLU A 284 -19.37 -32.36 19.42
N SER A 285 -19.02 -32.30 18.14
CA SER A 285 -19.98 -32.50 17.06
C SER A 285 -20.61 -33.89 17.08
N ARG A 286 -19.88 -34.95 17.45
CA ARG A 286 -20.47 -36.28 17.67
C ARG A 286 -21.45 -36.29 18.84
N ARG A 287 -21.08 -35.70 19.98
CA ARG A 287 -21.96 -35.63 21.15
C ARG A 287 -23.21 -34.80 20.88
N ILE A 288 -23.06 -33.72 20.14
CA ILE A 288 -24.17 -32.90 19.64
C ILE A 288 -25.06 -33.72 18.71
N ALA A 289 -24.48 -34.45 17.75
CA ALA A 289 -25.25 -35.30 16.85
C ALA A 289 -26.00 -36.41 17.60
N GLU A 290 -25.39 -37.01 18.64
CA GLU A 290 -26.07 -37.97 19.52
C GLU A 290 -27.25 -37.32 20.27
N LEU A 291 -27.06 -36.13 20.84
CA LEU A 291 -28.14 -35.38 21.49
C LEU A 291 -29.27 -35.02 20.51
N LEU A 292 -28.93 -34.64 19.28
CA LEU A 292 -29.92 -34.36 18.23
C LEU A 292 -30.62 -35.65 17.77
N SER A 293 -29.94 -36.80 17.78
CA SER A 293 -30.54 -38.09 17.41
C SER A 293 -31.51 -38.66 18.46
N GLN A 294 -31.40 -38.19 19.71
CA GLN A 294 -32.30 -38.56 20.80
C GLN A 294 -33.54 -37.66 20.87
N LEU A 295 -33.59 -36.58 20.09
CA LEU A 295 -34.81 -35.79 20.00
C LEU A 295 -35.88 -36.62 19.27
N PRO A 296 -37.10 -36.72 19.83
CA PRO A 296 -38.21 -37.40 19.15
C PRO A 296 -38.43 -36.79 17.77
N ALA A 297 -38.68 -37.64 16.77
CA ALA A 297 -38.85 -37.26 15.36
C ALA A 297 -39.94 -36.19 15.13
N GLU A 298 -40.82 -36.01 16.11
CA GLU A 298 -41.88 -34.99 16.15
C GLU A 298 -41.34 -33.55 16.27
N MET A 299 -40.12 -33.33 16.80
CA MET A 299 -39.46 -32.03 16.73
C MET A 299 -38.72 -31.91 15.39
N ALA A 300 -39.36 -31.30 14.40
CA ALA A 300 -38.77 -30.98 13.08
C ALA A 300 -37.64 -29.94 13.20
N VAL A 301 -36.50 -30.32 13.78
CA VAL A 301 -35.33 -29.45 13.96
C VAL A 301 -34.73 -29.04 12.61
N GLU A 302 -34.89 -29.85 11.56
CA GLU A 302 -34.41 -29.52 10.22
C GLU A 302 -35.14 -28.30 9.62
N GLU A 303 -36.45 -28.15 9.89
CA GLU A 303 -37.24 -27.02 9.41
C GLU A 303 -36.89 -25.74 10.16
N LEU A 304 -36.74 -25.82 11.49
CA LEU A 304 -36.30 -24.69 12.34
C LEU A 304 -34.86 -24.24 12.03
N VAL A 305 -33.94 -25.17 11.71
CA VAL A 305 -32.57 -24.82 11.32
C VAL A 305 -32.54 -24.24 9.90
N ALA A 306 -33.34 -24.77 8.97
CA ALA A 306 -33.50 -24.19 7.64
C ALA A 306 -34.07 -22.75 7.72
N GLU A 307 -35.08 -22.54 8.54
CA GLU A 307 -35.71 -21.23 8.77
C GLU A 307 -34.78 -20.25 9.49
N ALA A 308 -34.06 -20.70 10.52
CA ALA A 308 -33.06 -19.86 11.19
C ALA A 308 -31.89 -19.49 10.26
N SER A 309 -31.48 -20.40 9.37
CA SER A 309 -30.42 -20.12 8.39
C SER A 309 -30.87 -19.15 7.30
N SER A 310 -32.13 -19.21 6.87
CA SER A 310 -32.68 -18.29 5.85
C SER A 310 -32.91 -16.89 6.43
N LEU A 311 -33.33 -16.79 7.70
CA LEU A 311 -33.53 -15.51 8.41
C LEU A 311 -32.26 -14.66 8.55
N ASP A 312 -31.07 -15.28 8.61
CA ASP A 312 -29.81 -14.54 8.68
C ASP A 312 -29.36 -14.02 7.30
N HIS A 313 -29.63 -14.76 6.21
CA HIS A 313 -29.40 -14.28 4.84
C HIS A 313 -30.30 -13.08 4.51
N ASP A 314 -31.58 -13.13 4.90
CA ASP A 314 -32.52 -12.02 4.71
C ASP A 314 -32.08 -10.73 5.41
N LYS A 315 -31.45 -10.83 6.58
CA LYS A 315 -30.95 -9.67 7.32
C LYS A 315 -29.71 -9.07 6.65
N GLU A 316 -28.79 -9.91 6.17
CA GLU A 316 -27.62 -9.47 5.42
C GLU A 316 -28.03 -8.79 4.11
N ASP A 317 -29.00 -9.34 3.37
CA ASP A 317 -29.52 -8.75 2.14
C ASP A 317 -30.27 -7.44 2.40
N LYS A 318 -31.09 -7.37 3.47
CA LYS A 318 -31.74 -6.12 3.90
C LYS A 318 -30.72 -5.07 4.35
N GLN A 319 -29.59 -5.46 4.96
CA GLN A 319 -28.51 -4.53 5.30
C GLN A 319 -27.76 -4.06 4.06
N ALA A 320 -27.42 -4.97 3.12
CA ALA A 320 -26.77 -4.63 1.86
C ALA A 320 -27.64 -3.68 1.02
N ALA A 321 -28.96 -3.90 0.96
CA ALA A 321 -29.91 -3.01 0.30
C ALA A 321 -29.99 -1.63 0.97
N LYS A 322 -29.96 -1.56 2.30
CA LYS A 322 -29.90 -0.28 3.04
C LYS A 322 -28.60 0.48 2.77
N ILE A 323 -27.47 -0.23 2.72
CA ILE A 323 -26.16 0.37 2.42
C ILE A 323 -26.15 0.91 0.98
N ARG A 324 -26.68 0.15 0.01
CA ARG A 324 -26.84 0.62 -1.38
C ARG A 324 -27.68 1.90 -1.46
N LYS A 325 -28.86 1.92 -0.81
CA LYS A 325 -29.70 3.13 -0.77
C LYS A 325 -29.00 4.32 -0.10
N GLN A 326 -28.19 4.08 0.94
CA GLN A 326 -27.39 5.14 1.56
C GLN A 326 -26.29 5.66 0.63
N GLN A 327 -25.59 4.77 -0.08
CA GLN A 327 -24.58 5.14 -1.06
C GLN A 327 -25.19 5.94 -2.23
N GLU A 328 -26.34 5.52 -2.75
CA GLU A 328 -27.09 6.25 -3.79
C GLU A 328 -27.52 7.65 -3.31
N ALA A 329 -28.02 7.76 -2.07
CA ALA A 329 -28.41 9.04 -1.49
C ALA A 329 -27.22 9.99 -1.28
N VAL A 330 -26.04 9.45 -0.93
CA VAL A 330 -24.81 10.23 -0.81
C VAL A 330 -24.33 10.69 -2.20
N ALA A 331 -24.30 9.79 -3.19
CA ALA A 331 -23.94 10.12 -4.57
C ALA A 331 -24.87 11.20 -5.16
N TRP A 332 -26.18 11.12 -4.89
CA TRP A 332 -27.14 12.14 -5.31
C TRP A 332 -26.89 13.50 -4.64
N LYS A 333 -26.58 13.52 -3.33
CA LYS A 333 -26.21 14.75 -2.63
C LYS A 333 -24.91 15.34 -3.15
N GLU A 334 -23.93 14.52 -3.49
CA GLU A 334 -22.64 14.96 -4.04
C GLU A 334 -22.81 15.53 -5.46
N ALA A 335 -23.68 14.93 -6.27
CA ALA A 335 -24.05 15.47 -7.59
C ALA A 335 -24.79 16.82 -7.51
N GLN A 336 -25.61 17.04 -6.47
CA GLN A 336 -26.27 18.33 -6.23
C GLN A 336 -25.36 19.39 -5.58
N ALA A 337 -24.35 18.95 -4.82
CA ALA A 337 -23.41 19.83 -4.14
C ALA A 337 -22.24 20.27 -5.03
N ALA A 338 -22.13 19.78 -6.27
CA ALA A 338 -21.19 20.32 -7.25
C ALA A 338 -21.60 21.76 -7.58
N PRO A 339 -20.86 22.78 -7.09
CA PRO A 339 -21.24 24.16 -7.30
C PRO A 339 -21.16 24.44 -8.79
N GLY A 340 -22.29 24.88 -9.35
CA GLY A 340 -22.37 25.43 -10.70
C GLY A 340 -21.31 26.52 -10.84
N LYS A 341 -20.22 26.20 -11.53
CA LYS A 341 -19.41 27.21 -12.19
C LYS A 341 -20.27 27.74 -13.32
N GLU A 342 -20.93 28.85 -13.04
CA GLU A 342 -21.37 29.78 -14.05
C GLU A 342 -20.19 30.07 -14.99
N GLY A 343 -20.40 29.85 -16.29
CA GLY A 343 -19.47 30.32 -17.31
C GLY A 343 -19.41 29.46 -18.55
N GLY A 344 -20.28 29.78 -19.52
CA GLY A 344 -19.91 29.68 -20.93
C GLY A 344 -20.62 28.62 -21.77
N GLY A 345 -21.81 28.98 -22.27
CA GLY A 345 -22.11 29.00 -23.71
C GLY A 345 -22.08 27.71 -24.55
N LEU A 346 -23.27 27.39 -25.10
CA LEU A 346 -23.55 26.58 -26.31
C LEU A 346 -23.21 25.08 -26.21
N SER A 347 -24.03 24.14 -26.67
CA SER A 347 -25.06 24.17 -27.72
C SER A 347 -26.13 23.12 -27.44
N ILE A 348 -27.34 23.45 -27.89
CA ILE A 348 -28.53 22.60 -27.91
C ILE A 348 -28.34 21.54 -29.00
N VAL A 349 -28.45 20.25 -28.64
CA VAL A 349 -28.86 19.20 -29.58
C VAL A 349 -30.14 18.58 -29.04
N VAL A 350 -31.24 19.06 -29.60
CA VAL A 350 -32.55 18.40 -29.56
C VAL A 350 -32.42 17.09 -30.34
N SER A 351 -32.76 15.96 -29.72
CA SER A 351 -33.21 14.80 -30.47
C SER A 351 -34.46 14.24 -29.80
N SER A 352 -35.57 14.42 -30.52
CA SER A 352 -36.91 13.99 -30.17
C SER A 352 -37.03 12.47 -30.20
N ARG A 353 -37.78 11.93 -29.24
CA ARG A 353 -38.34 10.58 -29.27
C ARG A 353 -39.81 10.65 -29.66
N HIS A 354 -40.16 9.99 -30.76
CA HIS A 354 -41.43 9.30 -31.06
C HIS A 354 -41.21 8.61 -32.42
N SER A 355 -41.65 7.39 -32.73
CA SER A 355 -42.47 6.37 -32.09
C SER A 355 -42.23 5.04 -32.84
N LYS A 356 -42.49 3.92 -32.16
CA LYS A 356 -42.89 2.57 -32.61
C LYS A 356 -42.91 2.23 -34.12
N GLU A 357 -42.25 1.14 -34.51
CA GLU A 357 -42.80 -0.16 -34.98
C GLU A 357 -41.80 -0.92 -35.88
N GLY A 358 -41.81 -2.26 -35.80
CA GLY A 358 -41.60 -3.14 -36.96
C GLY A 358 -40.19 -3.65 -37.29
N GLU A 359 -39.94 -4.89 -36.87
CA GLU A 359 -39.42 -6.01 -37.70
C GLU A 359 -37.97 -6.04 -38.26
N ALA A 360 -37.31 -7.16 -37.90
CA ALA A 360 -36.31 -7.96 -38.60
C ALA A 360 -35.15 -7.30 -39.39
N ALA A 361 -33.91 -7.57 -38.97
CA ALA A 361 -32.95 -8.44 -39.71
C ALA A 361 -31.48 -8.13 -39.39
N LEU A 362 -30.74 -9.23 -39.13
CA LEU A 362 -29.34 -9.51 -39.47
C LEU A 362 -28.16 -8.72 -38.83
N ILE A 363 -27.38 -9.52 -38.10
CA ILE A 363 -25.97 -9.39 -37.66
C ILE A 363 -25.06 -9.18 -38.90
N PRO A 364 -23.99 -8.34 -38.85
CA PRO A 364 -22.67 -8.89 -38.53
C PRO A 364 -21.82 -8.12 -37.52
N ALA A 365 -20.96 -8.91 -36.88
CA ALA A 365 -19.94 -8.62 -35.88
C ALA A 365 -18.85 -7.61 -36.32
N GLY A 366 -18.27 -6.91 -35.32
CA GLY A 366 -16.91 -6.38 -35.42
C GLY A 366 -16.65 -5.02 -34.75
N ALA A 367 -16.96 -4.84 -33.47
CA ALA A 367 -16.65 -3.59 -32.76
C ALA A 367 -15.29 -3.67 -32.02
N ALA A 368 -14.33 -2.91 -32.52
CA ALA A 368 -13.11 -2.52 -31.84
C ALA A 368 -13.43 -1.51 -30.72
N GLY A 369 -13.02 -1.82 -29.48
CA GLY A 369 -13.10 -0.90 -28.35
C GLY A 369 -11.71 -0.49 -27.88
N GLY A 370 -11.34 0.79 -28.02
CA GLY A 370 -10.06 1.25 -27.48
C GLY A 370 -9.57 2.63 -27.89
N HIS A 371 -10.40 3.67 -27.97
CA HIS A 371 -9.93 5.03 -28.28
C HIS A 371 -9.99 6.03 -27.11
N ASP A 372 -10.57 5.67 -25.97
CA ASP A 372 -10.90 6.66 -24.92
C ASP A 372 -9.83 6.79 -23.81
N LYS A 373 -8.80 5.92 -23.81
CA LYS A 373 -7.72 5.95 -22.80
C LYS A 373 -6.52 6.82 -23.19
N MET A 374 -6.40 7.19 -24.47
CA MET A 374 -5.22 7.92 -24.98
C MET A 374 -5.30 9.44 -24.71
N GLY A 375 -6.51 10.00 -24.59
CA GLY A 375 -6.70 11.43 -24.29
C GLY A 375 -6.26 11.83 -22.88
N LYS A 376 -6.44 10.95 -21.88
CA LYS A 376 -6.05 11.23 -20.49
C LYS A 376 -4.53 11.20 -20.27
N TYR A 377 -3.81 10.39 -21.04
CA TYR A 377 -2.35 10.30 -20.94
C TYR A 377 -1.65 11.54 -21.53
N LYS A 378 -2.18 12.09 -22.63
CA LYS A 378 -1.66 13.29 -23.28
C LYS A 378 -1.78 14.55 -22.40
N ALA A 379 -2.94 14.72 -21.75
CA ALA A 379 -3.20 15.85 -20.86
C ALA A 379 -2.41 15.82 -19.54
N TYR A 380 -1.88 14.65 -19.15
CA TYR A 380 -0.99 14.51 -18.00
C TYR A 380 0.46 14.89 -18.36
N HIS A 381 0.95 14.46 -19.54
CA HIS A 381 2.28 14.81 -20.03
C HIS A 381 2.45 16.31 -20.32
N GLU A 382 1.45 16.96 -20.94
CA GLU A 382 1.47 18.41 -21.20
C GLU A 382 1.54 19.24 -19.90
N ARG A 383 1.03 18.72 -18.79
CA ARG A 383 1.00 19.42 -17.50
C ARG A 383 2.33 19.33 -16.74
N MET A 384 3.13 18.28 -17.00
CA MET A 384 4.47 18.15 -16.44
C MET A 384 5.47 19.10 -17.11
N HIS A 385 5.42 19.24 -18.43
CA HIS A 385 6.35 20.11 -19.15
C HIS A 385 6.10 21.60 -18.91
N ARG A 386 4.83 22.02 -18.73
CA ARG A 386 4.50 23.41 -18.39
C ARG A 386 5.04 23.89 -17.03
N LYS A 387 5.43 22.98 -16.15
CA LYS A 387 5.94 23.33 -14.81
C LYS A 387 7.45 23.65 -14.80
N HIS A 388 8.15 23.42 -15.92
CA HIS A 388 9.57 23.74 -16.08
C HIS A 388 9.83 25.03 -16.86
N ASP A 389 8.80 25.66 -17.46
CA ASP A 389 8.95 26.84 -18.33
C ASP A 389 8.83 28.20 -17.63
N THR A 390 8.70 28.25 -16.30
CA THR A 390 8.76 29.53 -15.58
C THR A 390 10.19 29.81 -15.13
N THR A 391 11.04 30.13 -16.10
CA THR A 391 12.30 30.87 -15.89
C THR A 391 11.96 32.30 -15.52
N ASN A 392 11.85 32.57 -14.22
CA ASN A 392 12.25 33.85 -13.65
C ASN A 392 13.54 33.54 -12.86
N LEU A 393 14.69 33.65 -13.55
CA LEU A 393 15.96 33.80 -12.87
C LEU A 393 16.03 35.25 -12.38
N ASP A 394 16.07 35.43 -11.07
CA ASP A 394 16.42 36.69 -10.45
C ASP A 394 17.88 37.04 -10.80
N ASP A 395 18.11 38.25 -11.30
CA ASP A 395 19.41 38.88 -11.57
C ASP A 395 20.22 39.20 -10.28
N THR A 396 20.19 38.32 -9.27
CA THR A 396 20.91 38.51 -7.98
C THR A 396 21.84 37.37 -7.59
N ASP A 397 22.22 36.51 -8.54
CA ASP A 397 23.31 35.56 -8.33
C ASP A 397 24.66 36.29 -8.48
N ASP A 398 25.14 36.82 -7.36
CA ASP A 398 26.47 37.40 -7.20
C ASP A 398 27.55 36.32 -7.42
N PRO A 399 28.37 36.40 -8.49
CA PRO A 399 29.39 35.42 -8.81
C PRO A 399 30.53 35.36 -7.77
N THR A 400 30.60 36.30 -6.83
CA THR A 400 31.61 36.31 -5.75
C THR A 400 31.29 35.34 -4.61
N LEU A 401 30.06 34.82 -4.51
CA LEU A 401 29.67 33.84 -3.48
C LEU A 401 30.32 32.44 -3.67
N TRP A 402 30.89 32.18 -4.85
CA TRP A 402 31.54 30.91 -5.17
C TRP A 402 33.07 30.94 -5.04
N GLN A 403 33.71 32.12 -5.11
CA GLN A 403 35.17 32.24 -5.03
C GLN A 403 35.74 32.07 -3.61
N ASN A 404 34.91 32.22 -2.56
CA ASN A 404 35.35 32.11 -1.16
C ASN A 404 34.91 30.82 -0.44
N ARG A 405 34.28 29.87 -1.14
CA ARG A 405 34.04 28.54 -0.58
C ARG A 405 35.25 27.64 -0.82
N SER A 406 36.32 27.88 -0.06
CA SER A 406 37.34 26.85 0.16
C SER A 406 36.64 25.57 0.65
N PRO A 407 37.13 24.37 0.29
CA PRO A 407 36.54 23.13 0.78
C PRO A 407 36.44 23.21 2.30
N ARG A 408 35.25 22.94 2.87
CA ARG A 408 35.12 22.79 4.32
C ARG A 408 36.19 21.79 4.73
N LYS A 409 37.17 22.25 5.51
CA LYS A 409 38.12 21.39 6.20
C LYS A 409 37.29 20.40 7.01
N VAL A 410 37.12 19.19 6.50
CA VAL A 410 36.88 18.03 7.33
C VAL A 410 38.17 17.91 8.14
N SER A 411 38.12 18.33 9.40
CA SER A 411 39.26 18.23 10.31
C SER A 411 39.46 16.76 10.63
N PHE A 412 40.31 16.08 9.87
CA PHE A 412 40.87 14.81 10.30
C PHE A 412 41.85 15.08 11.44
N GLY A 413 41.64 14.42 12.57
CA GLY A 413 42.58 14.47 13.70
C GLY A 413 44.00 14.06 13.27
N PRO A 414 45.04 14.45 14.03
CA PRO A 414 46.43 14.27 13.62
C PRO A 414 46.77 12.79 13.44
N ASN A 415 46.90 12.36 12.18
CA ASN A 415 47.54 11.09 11.83
C ASN A 415 49.04 11.24 12.05
N THR A 416 49.53 10.67 13.15
CA THR A 416 50.96 10.47 13.40
C THR A 416 51.48 9.35 12.52
N PHE A 417 51.82 9.67 11.27
CA PHE A 417 52.57 8.78 10.39
C PHE A 417 54.06 9.13 10.49
N ASN A 418 54.79 8.38 11.32
CA ASN A 418 56.24 8.34 11.30
C ASN A 418 56.69 7.55 10.06
N SER A 419 57.24 8.23 9.06
CA SER A 419 58.03 7.58 8.02
C SER A 419 59.43 7.28 8.55
N PRO A 420 60.00 6.08 8.29
CA PRO A 420 61.41 5.83 8.51
C PRO A 420 62.23 6.51 7.41
N ALA A 421 63.32 7.18 7.82
CA ALA A 421 64.30 7.76 6.91
C ALA A 421 64.99 6.66 6.10
N ILE A 422 65.13 6.88 4.80
CA ILE A 422 66.13 6.26 3.93
C ILE A 422 67.09 7.36 3.49
#